data_AF-A0A2V0P0B8-F1
#
_entry.id   AF-A0A2V0P0B8-F1
#
_cell.length_a   1.000
_cell.length_b   1.000
_cell.length_c   1.000
_cell.angle_alpha   90.00
_cell.angle_beta   90.00
_cell.angle_gamma   90.00
#
_symmetry.space_group_name_H-M   'P 1'
#
loop_
_entity.id
_entity.type
_entity.pdbx_description
1 polymer ?
#
loop_
_entity_poly.entity_id
_entity_poly.type
_entity_poly.pdbx_seq_one_letter_code
_entity_poly.pdbx_strand_id
1 'polypeptide(L)'
;MGKKRGKKGAGGGDDDWEGGSVASESTTASFLGADASPEVERADEWGEALDWTYESRGSTRERGWERLAGLLRNSVREECWQHAATVIGRCQAALKKGGATEATLAATALALHVLTLGEPDESGYQGVLPDLLRAAKHGKSAAARAAAVDALAVCCFVMAEDDRSTRAALDELRGVWAKRDAGAPLRAAALRGWTFLFTSLAALPDAAAVEALLPAAAALLHDGDVELRAAAGEAIAVVYHTCGLDQLEAVLEGEEEEEGEDEEEGEGEGGGGEGGEGGGEAVSGLSEVVGRMRDLATNRGDRQRRSRRDRAALRGAFRDITRIIE
;
A
#
# COMPACT_ATOMS: atom_id res chain seq x y z
N MET A 1 -36.64 -50.33 24.15
CA MET A 1 -37.73 -49.41 23.78
C MET A 1 -37.23 -47.99 24.07
N GLY A 2 -37.22 -46.98 23.20
CA GLY A 2 -37.62 -46.86 21.80
C GLY A 2 -36.77 -45.76 21.14
N LYS A 3 -36.49 -45.96 19.84
CA LYS A 3 -35.79 -45.04 18.94
C LYS A 3 -36.67 -43.81 18.65
N LYS A 4 -36.06 -42.64 18.44
CA LYS A 4 -36.58 -41.63 17.51
C LYS A 4 -35.48 -41.14 16.58
N ARG A 5 -35.68 -41.41 15.29
CA ARG A 5 -34.93 -40.89 14.14
C ARG A 5 -35.66 -39.67 13.59
N GLY A 6 -34.88 -38.69 13.15
CA GLY A 6 -35.05 -38.04 11.84
C GLY A 6 -35.67 -36.64 11.83
N LYS A 7 -34.92 -35.66 11.30
CA LYS A 7 -35.19 -35.13 9.95
C LYS A 7 -33.93 -34.47 9.36
N LYS A 8 -33.49 -34.99 8.21
CA LYS A 8 -32.55 -34.37 7.26
C LYS A 8 -33.34 -33.29 6.50
N GLY A 9 -32.77 -32.09 6.39
CA GLY A 9 -33.12 -31.10 5.37
C GLY A 9 -31.89 -30.90 4.50
N ALA A 10 -32.07 -31.03 3.19
CA ALA A 10 -31.09 -30.74 2.15
C ALA A 10 -31.70 -29.69 1.22
N GLY A 11 -30.87 -28.76 0.72
CA GLY A 11 -31.15 -27.99 -0.49
C GLY A 11 -30.99 -26.47 -0.36
N GLY A 12 -30.14 -25.91 -1.24
CA GLY A 12 -30.00 -24.48 -1.58
C GLY A 12 -29.15 -23.70 -0.57
N GLY A 13 -27.99 -23.13 -0.90
CA GLY A 13 -27.62 -22.49 -2.16
C GLY A 13 -28.32 -21.13 -2.20
N ASP A 14 -27.69 -20.11 -1.61
CA ASP A 14 -27.54 -18.78 -2.19
C ASP A 14 -26.63 -17.94 -1.29
N ASP A 15 -25.74 -17.25 -2.00
CA ASP A 15 -24.71 -16.34 -1.55
C ASP A 15 -25.29 -15.10 -0.87
N ASP A 16 -24.77 -14.74 0.30
CA ASP A 16 -24.47 -13.35 0.63
C ASP A 16 -23.53 -13.31 1.84
N TRP A 17 -22.23 -13.19 1.59
CA TRP A 17 -21.29 -12.83 2.63
C TRP A 17 -20.69 -11.49 2.22
N GLU A 18 -21.44 -10.43 2.48
CA GLU A 18 -20.87 -9.10 2.58
C GLU A 18 -19.67 -9.16 3.53
N GLY A 19 -18.49 -9.03 2.97
CA GLY A 19 -17.30 -8.63 3.71
C GLY A 19 -17.55 -7.20 4.17
N GLY A 20 -18.24 -7.06 5.30
CA GLY A 20 -18.51 -5.79 5.94
C GLY A 20 -17.22 -5.02 6.12
N SER A 21 -17.06 -4.00 5.27
CA SER A 21 -16.08 -2.95 5.47
C SER A 21 -16.38 -2.29 6.81
N VAL A 22 -15.40 -2.28 7.71
CA VAL A 22 -15.46 -1.59 9.01
C VAL A 22 -15.50 -0.06 8.88
N ALA A 23 -15.73 0.46 7.67
CA ALA A 23 -15.78 1.89 7.38
C ALA A 23 -17.20 2.52 7.39
N SER A 24 -18.27 1.78 7.73
CA SER A 24 -19.64 2.29 7.55
C SER A 24 -20.54 2.33 8.79
N GLU A 25 -20.02 2.17 10.01
CA GLU A 25 -20.81 2.36 11.24
C GLU A 25 -20.60 3.76 11.86
N SER A 26 -20.80 4.86 11.12
CA SER A 26 -20.96 6.19 11.76
C SER A 26 -21.61 7.28 10.89
N THR A 27 -22.37 6.95 9.84
CA THR A 27 -23.01 7.98 8.98
C THR A 27 -24.47 8.26 9.37
N THR A 28 -25.03 7.57 10.37
CA THR A 28 -26.47 7.67 10.70
C THR A 28 -26.84 8.80 11.67
N ALA A 29 -25.86 9.52 12.22
CA ALA A 29 -26.13 10.61 13.17
C ALA A 29 -26.54 11.94 12.52
N SER A 30 -26.42 12.09 11.20
CA SER A 30 -26.65 13.38 10.51
C SER A 30 -28.11 13.67 10.16
N PHE A 31 -29.05 12.73 10.38
CA PHE A 31 -30.41 12.84 9.85
C PHE A 31 -31.47 13.35 10.85
N LEU A 32 -31.16 13.47 12.14
CA LEU A 32 -32.12 13.97 13.13
C LEU A 32 -31.65 15.35 13.63
N GLY A 33 -32.34 16.38 13.16
CA GLY A 33 -32.08 17.78 13.52
C GLY A 33 -32.02 18.00 15.03
N ALA A 34 -30.84 18.36 15.51
CA ALA A 34 -30.61 18.95 16.81
C ALA A 34 -30.29 20.44 16.59
N ASP A 35 -31.24 21.28 16.97
CA ASP A 35 -31.16 22.74 16.97
C ASP A 35 -30.34 23.22 18.17
N ALA A 36 -29.03 22.96 18.12
CA ALA A 36 -28.01 23.55 18.99
C ALA A 36 -26.93 24.11 18.06
N SER A 37 -26.52 25.37 18.24
CA SER A 37 -25.54 26.06 17.37
C SER A 37 -24.28 25.20 17.20
N PRO A 38 -24.12 24.51 16.05
CA PRO A 38 -23.20 23.37 15.97
C PRO A 38 -21.75 23.76 15.71
N GLU A 39 -21.47 25.04 15.41
CA GLU A 39 -20.10 25.50 15.12
C GLU A 39 -19.27 25.70 16.39
N VAL A 40 -19.86 26.24 17.47
CA VAL A 40 -19.12 26.54 18.70
C VAL A 40 -18.76 25.25 19.46
N GLU A 41 -19.68 24.29 19.55
CA GLU A 41 -19.41 22.99 20.17
C GLU A 41 -18.37 22.17 19.38
N ARG A 42 -18.38 22.25 18.03
CA ARG A 42 -17.40 21.54 17.19
C ARG A 42 -15.99 22.11 17.28
N ALA A 43 -15.85 23.43 17.45
CA ALA A 43 -14.55 24.07 17.62
C ALA A 43 -13.90 23.73 18.98
N ASP A 44 -14.72 23.65 20.04
CA ASP A 44 -14.25 23.29 21.38
C ASP A 44 -13.71 21.86 21.42
N GLU A 45 -14.33 20.92 20.69
CA GLU A 45 -13.85 19.53 20.60
C GLU A 45 -12.44 19.40 20.02
N TRP A 46 -12.07 20.23 19.04
CA TRP A 46 -10.73 20.23 18.46
C TRP A 46 -9.70 20.79 19.44
N GLY A 47 -10.01 21.94 20.04
CA GLY A 47 -9.18 22.59 21.03
C GLY A 47 -8.88 21.65 22.20
N GLU A 48 -9.91 21.03 22.78
CA GLU A 48 -9.77 20.07 23.87
C GLU A 48 -8.89 18.87 23.48
N ALA A 49 -9.11 18.29 22.30
CA ALA A 49 -8.33 17.16 21.82
C ALA A 49 -6.86 17.53 21.62
N LEU A 50 -6.58 18.73 21.10
CA LEU A 50 -5.24 19.27 20.94
C LEU A 50 -4.57 19.52 22.30
N ASP A 51 -5.28 20.11 23.26
CA ASP A 51 -4.80 20.36 24.62
C ASP A 51 -4.43 19.07 25.34
N TRP A 52 -5.22 18.00 25.18
CA TRP A 52 -4.88 16.68 25.71
C TRP A 52 -3.56 16.15 25.16
N THR A 53 -3.16 16.54 23.95
CA THR A 53 -1.83 16.14 23.44
C THR A 53 -0.70 16.74 24.27
N TYR A 54 -0.88 17.85 24.99
CA TYR A 54 0.14 18.49 25.83
C TYR A 54 0.27 17.89 27.23
N GLU A 55 -0.68 17.05 27.63
CA GLU A 55 -0.77 16.56 28.99
C GLU A 55 0.43 15.72 29.44
N SER A 56 0.74 15.80 30.74
CA SER A 56 1.89 15.08 31.31
C SER A 56 1.70 13.56 31.24
N ARG A 57 0.46 13.10 31.39
CA ARG A 57 0.10 11.68 31.40
C ARG A 57 -0.03 11.13 29.99
N GLY A 58 0.76 10.10 29.67
CA GLY A 58 0.77 9.46 28.34
C GLY A 58 -0.60 8.97 27.86
N SER A 59 -1.39 8.35 28.74
CA SER A 59 -2.73 7.89 28.39
C SER A 59 -3.71 9.02 28.04
N THR A 60 -3.48 10.25 28.53
CA THR A 60 -4.30 11.40 28.15
C THR A 60 -3.88 11.91 26.77
N ARG A 61 -2.57 11.96 26.50
CA ARG A 61 -2.06 12.28 25.16
C ARG A 61 -2.53 11.29 24.09
N GLU A 62 -2.53 10.00 24.41
CA GLU A 62 -3.06 8.94 23.54
C GLU A 62 -4.53 9.21 23.17
N ARG A 63 -5.37 9.57 24.15
CA ARG A 63 -6.77 9.96 23.89
C ARG A 63 -6.88 11.20 23.02
N GLY A 64 -6.02 12.20 23.23
CA GLY A 64 -5.96 13.38 22.37
C GLY A 64 -5.70 13.02 20.91
N TRP A 65 -4.72 12.16 20.65
CA TRP A 65 -4.40 11.70 19.29
C TRP A 65 -5.51 10.87 18.67
N GLU A 66 -6.11 9.96 19.43
CA GLU A 66 -7.25 9.17 18.96
C GLU A 66 -8.45 10.06 18.59
N ARG A 67 -8.74 11.07 19.43
CA ARG A 67 -9.81 12.04 19.18
C ARG A 67 -9.52 12.88 17.95
N LEU A 68 -8.32 13.47 17.81
CA LEU A 68 -7.93 14.24 16.63
C LEU A 68 -8.03 13.40 15.35
N ALA A 69 -7.51 12.16 15.35
CA ALA A 69 -7.63 11.26 14.21
C ALA A 69 -9.10 10.94 13.88
N GLY A 70 -9.95 10.77 14.90
CA GLY A 70 -11.39 10.59 14.71
C GLY A 70 -12.08 11.81 14.10
N LEU A 71 -11.71 13.03 14.52
CA LEU A 71 -12.26 14.26 13.95
C LEU A 71 -11.86 14.41 12.47
N LEU A 72 -10.60 14.17 12.14
CA LEU A 72 -10.06 14.27 10.78
C LEU A 72 -10.65 13.24 9.80
N ARG A 73 -11.02 12.05 10.29
CA ARG A 73 -11.68 11.02 9.45
C ARG A 73 -13.10 11.41 9.02
N ASN A 74 -13.78 12.22 9.81
CA ASN A 74 -15.21 12.47 9.67
C ASN A 74 -15.54 13.86 9.11
N SER A 75 -14.61 14.81 9.19
CA SER A 75 -14.83 16.17 8.71
C SER A 75 -13.53 16.88 8.41
N VAL A 76 -13.52 17.65 7.31
CA VAL A 76 -12.57 18.73 7.10
C VAL A 76 -12.95 19.90 8.01
N ARG A 77 -11.97 20.55 8.63
CA ARG A 77 -12.16 21.53 9.72
C ARG A 77 -11.19 22.70 9.56
N GLU A 78 -11.65 23.94 9.71
CA GLU A 78 -10.82 25.15 9.54
C GLU A 78 -9.63 25.17 10.50
N GLU A 79 -9.84 24.63 11.70
CA GLU A 79 -8.85 24.45 12.76
C GLU A 79 -7.62 23.67 12.30
N CYS A 80 -7.74 22.84 11.25
CA CYS A 80 -6.60 22.15 10.66
C CYS A 80 -5.56 23.14 10.14
N TRP A 81 -5.99 24.17 9.40
CA TRP A 81 -5.09 25.18 8.85
C TRP A 81 -4.61 26.13 9.94
N GLN A 82 -5.50 26.54 10.85
CA GLN A 82 -5.15 27.44 11.96
C GLN A 82 -4.09 26.84 12.90
N HIS A 83 -4.06 25.52 13.05
CA HIS A 83 -3.16 24.81 13.95
C HIS A 83 -2.14 23.90 13.23
N ALA A 84 -1.94 24.06 11.92
CA ALA A 84 -1.13 23.14 11.10
C ALA A 84 0.27 22.89 11.68
N ALA A 85 1.05 23.96 11.87
CA ALA A 85 2.40 23.87 12.42
C ALA A 85 2.43 23.26 13.84
N THR A 86 1.42 23.57 14.65
CA THR A 86 1.28 23.05 16.01
C THR A 86 1.04 21.55 15.99
N VAL A 87 0.05 21.08 15.24
CA VAL A 87 -0.29 19.65 15.15
C VAL A 87 0.89 18.85 14.61
N ILE A 88 1.52 19.31 13.52
CA ILE A 88 2.71 18.65 12.93
C ILE A 88 3.85 18.57 13.96
N GLY A 89 4.17 19.68 14.64
CA GLY A 89 5.21 19.71 15.67
C GLY A 89 4.92 18.80 16.85
N ARG A 90 3.65 18.69 17.25
CA ARG A 90 3.20 17.76 18.31
C ARG A 90 3.31 16.30 17.86
N CYS A 91 2.96 15.97 16.62
CA CYS A 91 3.14 14.64 16.06
C CYS A 91 4.62 14.24 16.04
N GLN A 92 5.53 15.13 15.60
CA GLN A 92 6.98 14.89 15.66
C GLN A 92 7.45 14.63 17.10
N ALA A 93 6.97 15.39 18.08
CA ALA A 93 7.31 15.18 19.48
C ALA A 93 6.86 13.80 19.99
N ALA A 94 5.65 13.37 19.63
CA ALA A 94 5.12 12.04 19.97
C ALA A 94 5.90 10.92 19.28
N LEU A 95 6.26 11.05 18.00
CA LEU A 95 7.14 10.12 17.28
C LEU A 95 8.54 10.00 17.91
N LYS A 96 9.05 11.09 18.50
CA LYS A 96 10.36 11.13 19.18
C LYS A 96 10.33 10.53 20.56
N LYS A 97 9.39 10.98 21.39
CA LYS A 97 9.43 10.79 22.85
C LYS A 97 8.27 9.93 23.37
N GLY A 98 7.18 9.83 22.63
CA GLY A 98 5.95 9.16 23.05
C GLY A 98 6.10 7.65 23.23
N GLY A 99 5.12 7.05 23.91
CA GLY A 99 5.00 5.59 24.03
C GLY A 99 4.76 4.90 22.68
N ALA A 100 4.73 3.57 22.67
CA ALA A 100 4.46 2.83 21.43
C ALA A 100 3.07 3.17 20.84
N THR A 101 2.04 3.15 21.68
CA THR A 101 0.65 3.50 21.30
C THR A 101 0.54 4.97 20.89
N GLU A 102 1.10 5.87 21.70
CA GLU A 102 1.13 7.30 21.39
C GLU A 102 1.78 7.59 20.03
N ALA A 103 2.93 6.97 19.73
CA ALA A 103 3.62 7.15 18.46
C ALA A 103 2.81 6.58 17.28
N THR A 104 2.12 5.44 17.45
CA THR A 104 1.22 4.89 16.43
C THR A 104 0.08 5.87 16.12
N LEU A 105 -0.62 6.36 17.15
CA LEU A 105 -1.74 7.27 16.98
C LEU A 105 -1.31 8.60 16.38
N ALA A 106 -0.17 9.15 16.82
CA ALA A 106 0.37 10.40 16.28
C ALA A 106 0.82 10.27 14.82
N ALA A 107 1.39 9.13 14.41
CA ALA A 107 1.73 8.88 13.00
C ALA A 107 0.46 8.88 12.14
N THR A 108 -0.59 8.18 12.57
CA THR A 108 -1.87 8.17 11.87
C THR A 108 -2.53 9.55 11.83
N ALA A 109 -2.50 10.30 12.94
CA ALA A 109 -3.03 11.66 12.99
C ALA A 109 -2.25 12.60 12.05
N LEU A 110 -0.91 12.47 11.98
CA LEU A 110 -0.09 13.23 11.04
C LEU A 110 -0.47 12.97 9.59
N ALA A 111 -0.61 11.71 9.20
CA ALA A 111 -1.01 11.32 7.84
C ALA A 111 -2.37 11.92 7.46
N LEU A 112 -3.37 11.76 8.33
CA LEU A 112 -4.71 12.32 8.13
C LEU A 112 -4.70 13.85 8.07
N HIS A 113 -3.91 14.49 8.94
CA HIS A 113 -3.84 15.94 9.01
C HIS A 113 -3.21 16.51 7.74
N VAL A 114 -2.08 15.97 7.30
CA VAL A 114 -1.43 16.37 6.04
C VAL A 114 -2.35 16.13 4.85
N LEU A 115 -3.01 14.97 4.78
CA LEU A 115 -4.00 14.69 3.74
C LEU A 115 -5.16 15.70 3.74
N THR A 116 -5.57 16.17 4.93
CA THR A 116 -6.62 17.18 5.08
C THR A 116 -6.16 18.57 4.65
N LEU A 117 -4.91 18.93 4.92
CA LEU A 117 -4.32 20.19 4.45
C LEU A 117 -4.25 20.23 2.92
N GLY A 118 -3.81 19.13 2.30
CA GLY A 118 -3.91 18.92 0.85
C GLY A 118 -3.03 19.84 0.00
N GLU A 119 -2.08 20.54 0.61
CA GLU A 119 -1.19 21.49 -0.06
C GLU A 119 0.27 20.98 -0.07
N PRO A 120 1.02 21.20 -1.17
CA PRO A 120 2.45 20.96 -1.20
C PRO A 120 3.19 21.81 -0.17
N ASP A 121 4.19 21.23 0.50
CA ASP A 121 5.04 21.90 1.49
C ASP A 121 6.37 21.12 1.60
N GLU A 122 7.28 21.37 0.67
CA GLU A 122 8.56 20.69 0.63
C GLU A 122 9.36 20.92 1.93
N SER A 123 9.29 22.13 2.50
CA SER A 123 10.00 22.43 3.74
C SER A 123 9.44 21.64 4.93
N GLY A 124 8.11 21.53 5.04
CA GLY A 124 7.45 20.71 6.05
C GLY A 124 7.76 19.23 5.87
N TYR A 125 7.77 18.74 4.62
CA TYR A 125 8.13 17.36 4.30
C TYR A 125 9.55 17.02 4.80
N GLN A 126 10.54 17.84 4.44
CA GLN A 126 11.92 17.67 4.90
C GLN A 126 12.04 17.78 6.43
N GLY A 127 11.15 18.55 7.08
CA GLY A 127 11.07 18.64 8.53
C GLY A 127 10.58 17.35 9.20
N VAL A 128 9.57 16.67 8.65
CA VAL A 128 8.99 15.45 9.24
C VAL A 128 9.72 14.17 8.85
N LEU A 129 10.36 14.15 7.68
CA LEU A 129 10.97 12.96 7.09
C LEU A 129 11.96 12.22 8.03
N PRO A 130 12.93 12.89 8.69
CA PRO A 130 13.88 12.20 9.57
C PRO A 130 13.21 11.50 10.75
N ASP A 131 12.15 12.09 11.29
CA ASP A 131 11.41 11.53 12.43
C ASP A 131 10.58 10.31 12.01
N LEU A 132 9.96 10.36 10.83
CA LEU A 132 9.23 9.22 10.25
C LEU A 132 10.17 8.07 9.88
N LEU A 133 11.30 8.33 9.24
CA LEU A 133 12.29 7.31 8.91
C LEU A 133 12.84 6.63 10.17
N ARG A 134 13.16 7.41 11.20
CA ARG A 134 13.60 6.88 12.50
C ARG A 134 12.52 6.02 13.14
N ALA A 135 11.26 6.45 13.10
CA ALA A 135 10.14 5.68 13.65
C ALA A 135 9.85 4.40 12.85
N ALA A 136 9.96 4.41 11.52
CA ALA A 136 9.83 3.24 10.68
C ALA A 136 10.94 2.19 10.96
N LYS A 137 12.19 2.65 11.08
CA LYS A 137 13.36 1.78 11.28
C LYS A 137 13.48 1.28 12.72
N HIS A 138 13.23 2.14 13.71
CA HIS A 138 13.54 1.91 15.13
C HIS A 138 12.36 2.13 16.09
N GLY A 139 11.13 2.18 15.57
CA GLY A 139 9.92 2.36 16.38
C GLY A 139 9.74 1.28 17.45
N LYS A 140 9.09 1.66 18.55
CA LYS A 140 8.95 0.85 19.79
C LYS A 140 8.04 -0.38 19.66
N SER A 141 7.26 -0.47 18.57
CA SER A 141 6.38 -1.61 18.27
C SER A 141 6.25 -1.78 16.76
N ALA A 142 5.82 -2.98 16.32
CA ALA A 142 5.54 -3.23 14.90
C ALA A 142 4.45 -2.29 14.36
N ALA A 143 3.40 -2.02 15.16
CA ALA A 143 2.34 -1.09 14.79
C ALA A 143 2.83 0.35 14.64
N ALA A 144 3.71 0.83 15.53
CA ALA A 144 4.29 2.17 15.41
C ALA A 144 5.18 2.30 14.17
N ARG A 145 5.93 1.25 13.84
CA ARG A 145 6.78 1.21 12.64
C ARG A 145 5.93 1.23 11.36
N ALA A 146 4.88 0.42 11.30
CA ALA A 146 3.96 0.39 10.16
C ALA A 146 3.23 1.73 9.97
N ALA A 147 2.67 2.29 11.05
CA ALA A 147 1.99 3.59 10.98
C ALA A 147 2.93 4.73 10.56
N ALA A 148 4.22 4.68 10.97
CA ALA A 148 5.21 5.65 10.51
C ALA A 148 5.55 5.51 9.02
N VAL A 149 5.55 4.29 8.49
CA VAL A 149 5.70 4.02 7.06
C VAL A 149 4.52 4.57 6.27
N ASP A 150 3.29 4.30 6.72
CA ASP A 150 2.09 4.81 6.07
C ASP A 150 2.07 6.34 6.09
N ALA A 151 2.42 6.95 7.23
CA ALA A 151 2.53 8.40 7.34
C ALA A 151 3.63 8.98 6.45
N LEU A 152 4.77 8.31 6.29
CA LEU A 152 5.81 8.73 5.35
C LEU A 152 5.28 8.75 3.92
N ALA A 153 4.59 7.70 3.49
CA ALA A 153 4.03 7.63 2.15
C ALA A 153 3.00 8.75 1.90
N VAL A 154 2.09 8.99 2.86
CA VAL A 154 1.10 10.08 2.73
C VAL A 154 1.76 11.46 2.75
N CYS A 155 2.70 11.71 3.68
CA CYS A 155 3.41 12.98 3.74
C CYS A 155 4.20 13.24 2.45
N CYS A 156 4.87 12.23 1.91
CA CYS A 156 5.59 12.38 0.64
C CYS A 156 4.61 12.68 -0.51
N PHE A 157 3.52 11.94 -0.63
CA PHE A 157 2.54 12.13 -1.71
C PHE A 157 1.91 13.52 -1.73
N VAL A 158 1.59 14.07 -0.55
CA VAL A 158 0.89 15.36 -0.44
C VAL A 158 1.86 16.53 -0.43
N MET A 159 2.96 16.43 0.31
CA MET A 159 3.81 17.57 0.63
C MET A 159 5.04 17.70 -0.26
N ALA A 160 5.55 16.61 -0.83
CA ALA A 160 6.74 16.70 -1.69
C ALA A 160 6.39 17.41 -3.00
N GLU A 161 7.19 18.38 -3.40
CA GLU A 161 6.95 19.17 -4.61
C GLU A 161 7.60 18.56 -5.86
N ASP A 162 8.63 17.73 -5.68
CA ASP A 162 9.41 17.18 -6.78
C ASP A 162 9.56 15.65 -6.75
N ASP A 163 9.80 15.10 -7.95
CA ASP A 163 10.07 13.67 -8.15
C ASP A 163 11.33 13.20 -7.41
N ARG A 164 12.26 14.12 -7.05
CA ARG A 164 13.51 13.76 -6.37
C ARG A 164 13.22 13.32 -4.94
N SER A 165 12.39 14.07 -4.21
CA SER A 165 11.93 13.74 -2.87
C SER A 165 11.10 12.45 -2.87
N THR A 166 10.25 12.27 -3.88
CA THR A 166 9.47 11.03 -4.06
C THR A 166 10.36 9.82 -4.35
N ARG A 167 11.36 9.94 -5.23
CA ARG A 167 12.33 8.86 -5.51
C ARG A 167 13.17 8.51 -4.28
N ALA A 168 13.60 9.50 -3.50
CA ALA A 168 14.30 9.24 -2.25
C ALA A 168 13.42 8.48 -1.24
N ALA A 169 12.13 8.81 -1.15
CA ALA A 169 11.19 8.08 -0.31
C ALA A 169 10.99 6.63 -0.80
N LEU A 170 10.89 6.41 -2.11
CA LEU A 170 10.84 5.07 -2.71
C LEU A 170 12.08 4.24 -2.35
N ASP A 171 13.27 4.81 -2.41
CA ASP A 171 14.51 4.11 -2.02
C ASP A 171 14.51 3.72 -0.54
N GLU A 172 14.07 4.62 0.33
CA GLU A 172 13.95 4.35 1.77
C GLU A 172 12.92 3.24 2.07
N LEU A 173 11.75 3.29 1.42
CA LEU A 173 10.72 2.25 1.56
C LEU A 173 11.21 0.91 1.01
N ARG A 174 11.93 0.91 -0.12
CA ARG A 174 12.61 -0.28 -0.66
C ARG A 174 13.59 -0.87 0.33
N GLY A 175 14.37 -0.04 1.00
CA GLY A 175 15.25 -0.46 2.09
C GLY A 175 14.50 -1.16 3.24
N VAL A 176 13.22 -0.83 3.49
CA VAL A 176 12.41 -1.47 4.54
C VAL A 176 11.81 -2.80 4.07
N TRP A 177 11.13 -2.83 2.91
CA TRP A 177 10.44 -4.05 2.47
C TRP A 177 11.38 -5.13 1.91
N ALA A 178 12.55 -4.75 1.38
CA ALA A 178 13.57 -5.71 0.95
C ALA A 178 14.27 -6.41 2.14
N LYS A 179 14.25 -5.79 3.33
CA LYS A 179 14.94 -6.30 4.52
C LYS A 179 14.14 -7.44 5.17
N ARG A 180 14.60 -8.69 4.99
CA ARG A 180 13.88 -9.89 5.46
C ARG A 180 13.65 -9.94 6.97
N ASP A 181 14.48 -9.28 7.78
CA ASP A 181 14.37 -9.22 9.24
C ASP A 181 13.35 -8.20 9.76
N ALA A 182 12.80 -7.33 8.90
CA ALA A 182 11.90 -6.24 9.33
C ALA A 182 10.51 -6.71 9.82
N GLY A 183 10.19 -7.99 9.69
CA GLY A 183 8.89 -8.58 10.03
C GLY A 183 7.86 -8.35 8.92
N ALA A 184 7.07 -9.37 8.59
CA ALA A 184 6.21 -9.34 7.41
C ALA A 184 5.17 -8.18 7.39
N PRO A 185 4.49 -7.83 8.50
CA PRO A 185 3.52 -6.72 8.49
C PRO A 185 4.14 -5.37 8.14
N LEU A 186 5.35 -5.10 8.62
CA LEU A 186 6.05 -3.85 8.28
C LEU A 186 6.51 -3.84 6.83
N ARG A 187 7.00 -4.98 6.33
CA ARG A 187 7.41 -5.12 4.93
C ARG A 187 6.20 -4.93 3.99
N ALA A 188 5.03 -5.45 4.38
CA ALA A 188 3.79 -5.28 3.61
C ALA A 188 3.36 -3.80 3.57
N ALA A 189 3.36 -3.11 4.72
CA ALA A 189 3.08 -1.67 4.77
C ALA A 189 4.05 -0.86 3.91
N ALA A 190 5.36 -1.16 4.01
CA ALA A 190 6.38 -0.46 3.23
C ALA A 190 6.27 -0.72 1.73
N LEU A 191 5.91 -1.94 1.33
CA LEU A 191 5.68 -2.26 -0.07
C LEU A 191 4.43 -1.55 -0.61
N ARG A 192 3.33 -1.52 0.15
CA ARG A 192 2.13 -0.77 -0.24
C ARG A 192 2.38 0.73 -0.33
N GLY A 193 3.09 1.31 0.64
CA GLY A 193 3.51 2.72 0.59
C GLY A 193 4.43 3.00 -0.61
N TRP A 194 5.34 2.07 -0.92
CA TRP A 194 6.20 2.15 -2.10
C TRP A 194 5.37 2.12 -3.38
N THR A 195 4.44 1.18 -3.51
CA THR A 195 3.56 1.05 -4.67
C THR A 195 2.68 2.27 -4.84
N PHE A 196 2.14 2.82 -3.75
CA PHE A 196 1.35 4.05 -3.77
C PHE A 196 2.16 5.23 -4.32
N LEU A 197 3.35 5.49 -3.79
CA LEU A 197 4.23 6.56 -4.29
C LEU A 197 4.73 6.32 -5.72
N PHE A 198 4.88 5.06 -6.12
CA PHE A 198 5.27 4.73 -7.49
C PHE A 198 4.23 5.24 -8.49
N THR A 199 2.94 5.14 -8.15
CA THR A 199 1.85 5.64 -9.01
C THR A 199 1.81 7.17 -9.15
N SER A 200 2.53 7.91 -8.30
CA SER A 200 2.56 9.37 -8.33
C SER A 200 3.79 9.96 -9.04
N LEU A 201 4.68 9.14 -9.59
CA LEU A 201 5.86 9.63 -10.32
C LEU A 201 5.45 10.31 -11.62
N ALA A 202 5.96 11.52 -11.87
CA ALA A 202 5.73 12.21 -13.15
C ALA A 202 6.49 11.54 -14.30
N ALA A 203 7.69 11.04 -14.01
CA ALA A 203 8.48 10.24 -14.95
C ALA A 203 8.72 8.85 -14.38
N LEU A 204 8.25 7.84 -15.11
CA LEU A 204 8.45 6.43 -14.77
C LEU A 204 9.94 6.06 -14.80
N PRO A 205 10.36 5.04 -14.03
CA PRO A 205 11.70 4.49 -14.13
C PRO A 205 11.97 3.91 -15.52
N ASP A 206 13.25 3.85 -15.88
CA ASP A 206 13.68 3.15 -17.09
C ASP A 206 13.56 1.62 -16.95
N ALA A 207 13.67 0.91 -18.07
CA ALA A 207 13.55 -0.55 -18.13
C ALA A 207 14.53 -1.24 -17.17
N ALA A 208 15.78 -0.77 -17.09
CA ALA A 208 16.80 -1.36 -16.20
C ALA A 208 16.42 -1.26 -14.72
N ALA A 209 15.84 -0.14 -14.28
CA ALA A 209 15.36 0.03 -12.92
C ALA A 209 14.14 -0.87 -12.62
N VAL A 210 13.25 -1.07 -13.60
CA VAL A 210 12.11 -1.99 -13.50
C VAL A 210 12.58 -3.45 -13.41
N GLU A 211 13.50 -3.86 -14.28
CA GLU A 211 14.12 -5.19 -14.28
C GLU A 211 14.84 -5.49 -12.96
N ALA A 212 15.50 -4.51 -12.36
CA ALA A 212 16.16 -4.67 -11.06
C ALA A 212 15.18 -4.78 -9.87
N LEU A 213 13.93 -4.32 -10.04
CA LEU A 213 12.90 -4.36 -9.01
C LEU A 213 12.13 -5.68 -9.01
N LEU A 214 11.76 -6.17 -10.20
CA LEU A 214 10.85 -7.30 -10.38
C LEU A 214 11.28 -8.57 -9.63
N PRO A 215 12.54 -9.03 -9.68
CA PRO A 215 12.97 -10.23 -8.96
C PRO A 215 12.77 -10.13 -7.44
N ALA A 216 13.03 -8.94 -6.88
CA ALA A 216 12.89 -8.71 -5.45
C ALA A 216 11.41 -8.76 -5.02
N ALA A 217 10.50 -8.20 -5.82
CA ALA A 217 9.06 -8.26 -5.58
C ALA A 217 8.50 -9.68 -5.83
N ALA A 218 8.92 -10.33 -6.90
CA ALA A 218 8.54 -11.71 -7.24
C ALA A 218 8.89 -12.70 -6.14
N ALA A 219 10.08 -12.58 -5.53
CA ALA A 219 10.49 -13.43 -4.41
C ALA A 219 9.50 -13.35 -3.22
N LEU A 220 8.82 -12.22 -3.04
CA LEU A 220 7.83 -12.04 -1.97
C LEU A 220 6.55 -12.84 -2.22
N LEU A 221 6.22 -13.22 -3.46
CA LEU A 221 5.08 -14.10 -3.80
C LEU A 221 5.18 -15.50 -3.17
N HIS A 222 6.35 -15.84 -2.62
CA HIS A 222 6.63 -17.09 -1.92
C HIS A 222 6.74 -16.93 -0.39
N ASP A 223 6.50 -15.74 0.16
CA ASP A 223 6.57 -15.49 1.61
C ASP A 223 5.49 -16.27 2.38
N GLY A 224 5.73 -16.51 3.68
CA GLY A 224 4.78 -17.18 4.56
C GLY A 224 3.55 -16.34 4.86
N ASP A 225 3.75 -15.03 4.89
CA ASP A 225 2.71 -14.07 5.20
C ASP A 225 1.78 -13.80 4.01
N VAL A 226 0.49 -13.64 4.28
CA VAL A 226 -0.54 -13.46 3.25
C VAL A 226 -0.60 -12.02 2.79
N GLU A 227 -0.52 -11.07 3.72
CA GLU A 227 -0.59 -9.64 3.43
C GLU A 227 0.63 -9.19 2.64
N LEU A 228 1.82 -9.69 2.99
CA LEU A 228 3.05 -9.39 2.24
C LEU A 228 2.98 -9.93 0.81
N ARG A 229 2.37 -11.10 0.60
CA ARG A 229 2.17 -11.66 -0.74
C ARG A 229 1.14 -10.88 -1.55
N ALA A 230 0.04 -10.47 -0.92
CA ALA A 230 -0.94 -9.61 -1.57
C ALA A 230 -0.30 -8.28 -1.99
N ALA A 231 0.42 -7.62 -1.08
CA ALA A 231 1.16 -6.39 -1.37
C ALA A 231 2.18 -6.56 -2.51
N ALA A 232 2.84 -7.71 -2.60
CA ALA A 232 3.76 -8.02 -3.69
C ALA A 232 3.05 -8.20 -5.04
N GLY A 233 1.91 -8.90 -5.05
CA GLY A 233 1.09 -9.01 -6.24
C GLY A 233 0.56 -7.65 -6.71
N GLU A 234 0.08 -6.82 -5.78
CA GLU A 234 -0.36 -5.44 -6.04
C GLU A 234 0.77 -4.61 -6.66
N ALA A 235 1.98 -4.67 -6.07
CA ALA A 235 3.14 -3.94 -6.57
C ALA A 235 3.56 -4.37 -7.98
N ILE A 236 3.62 -5.68 -8.23
CA ILE A 236 3.97 -6.23 -9.55
C ILE A 236 2.94 -5.79 -10.59
N ALA A 237 1.64 -5.87 -10.27
CA ALA A 237 0.59 -5.47 -11.20
C ALA A 237 0.64 -3.97 -11.54
N VAL A 238 0.91 -3.11 -10.55
CA VAL A 238 1.10 -1.68 -10.79
C VAL A 238 2.28 -1.45 -11.73
N VAL A 239 3.44 -2.05 -11.46
CA VAL A 239 4.64 -1.90 -12.32
C VAL A 239 4.37 -2.45 -13.72
N TYR A 240 3.73 -3.62 -13.82
CA TYR A 240 3.37 -4.26 -15.09
C TYR A 240 2.54 -3.32 -15.98
N HIS A 241 1.48 -2.73 -15.42
CA HIS A 241 0.59 -1.84 -16.16
C HIS A 241 1.22 -0.48 -16.45
N THR A 242 1.78 0.18 -15.43
CA THR A 242 2.32 1.55 -15.56
C THR A 242 3.53 1.60 -16.49
N CYS A 243 4.40 0.58 -16.47
CA CYS A 243 5.59 0.54 -17.33
C CYS A 243 5.32 -0.08 -18.71
N GLY A 244 4.08 -0.41 -19.07
CA GLY A 244 3.73 -0.97 -20.38
C GLY A 244 4.32 -2.35 -20.65
N LEU A 245 4.56 -3.16 -19.59
CA LEU A 245 5.10 -4.51 -19.76
C LEU A 245 4.08 -5.46 -20.40
N ASP A 246 2.78 -5.15 -20.25
CA ASP A 246 1.66 -5.81 -20.95
C ASP A 246 1.79 -5.69 -22.48
N GLN A 247 2.13 -4.49 -22.95
CA GLN A 247 2.31 -4.21 -24.37
C GLN A 247 3.57 -4.88 -24.91
N LEU A 248 4.62 -4.98 -24.10
CA LEU A 248 5.86 -5.64 -24.50
C LEU A 248 5.68 -7.16 -24.62
N GLU A 249 4.96 -7.79 -23.68
CA GLU A 249 4.65 -9.23 -23.76
C GLU A 249 3.78 -9.54 -24.99
N ALA A 250 2.76 -8.71 -25.29
CA ALA A 250 1.91 -8.88 -26.48
C ALA A 250 2.66 -8.71 -27.81
N VAL A 251 3.66 -7.82 -27.87
CA VAL A 251 4.51 -7.67 -29.07
C VAL A 251 5.40 -8.91 -29.25
N LEU A 252 6.00 -9.40 -28.17
CA LEU A 252 6.85 -10.60 -28.22
C LEU A 252 6.06 -11.87 -28.55
N GLU A 253 4.87 -12.06 -27.97
CA GLU A 253 3.98 -13.18 -28.30
C GLU A 253 3.50 -13.12 -29.76
N GLY A 254 3.33 -11.92 -30.33
CA GLY A 254 2.97 -11.72 -31.74
C GLY A 254 4.13 -11.92 -32.73
N GLU A 255 5.37 -11.73 -32.29
CA GLU A 255 6.57 -12.02 -33.08
C GLU A 255 6.89 -13.53 -33.16
N GLU A 256 6.48 -14.32 -32.16
CA GLU A 256 6.61 -15.78 -32.18
C GLU A 256 5.66 -16.49 -33.18
N GLU A 257 4.63 -15.80 -33.70
CA GLU A 257 3.69 -16.34 -34.68
C GLU A 257 4.07 -16.09 -36.16
N GLU A 258 5.08 -15.25 -36.46
CA GLU A 258 5.53 -14.95 -37.85
C GLU A 258 6.80 -15.69 -38.30
N GLU A 259 7.41 -16.57 -37.49
CA GLU A 259 8.45 -17.50 -37.95
C GLU A 259 7.86 -18.88 -38.29
N GLY A 260 6.92 -18.89 -39.23
CA GLY A 260 6.28 -20.11 -39.72
C GLY A 260 5.90 -19.99 -41.19
N GLU A 261 6.71 -20.63 -42.04
CA GLU A 261 6.53 -20.86 -43.48
C GLU A 261 7.12 -19.79 -44.41
N ASP A 262 8.40 -19.96 -44.77
CA ASP A 262 8.82 -19.94 -46.18
C ASP A 262 10.14 -20.74 -46.32
N GLU A 263 10.00 -22.05 -46.59
CA GLU A 263 11.07 -22.83 -47.24
C GLU A 263 11.04 -22.50 -48.74
N GLU A 264 11.97 -21.69 -49.25
CA GLU A 264 12.52 -21.92 -50.60
C GLU A 264 14.02 -21.57 -50.63
N GLU A 265 14.78 -22.55 -51.11
CA GLU A 265 16.23 -22.56 -51.26
C GLU A 265 16.73 -21.48 -52.23
N GLY A 266 17.83 -20.80 -51.87
CA GLY A 266 18.54 -19.92 -52.78
C GLY A 266 19.92 -19.50 -52.25
N GLU A 267 20.97 -20.18 -52.71
CA GLU A 267 22.36 -19.83 -52.45
C GLU A 267 22.70 -18.43 -53.01
N GLY A 268 23.36 -17.59 -52.20
CA GLY A 268 23.91 -16.31 -52.64
C GLY A 268 24.82 -15.66 -51.60
N GLU A 269 26.12 -15.63 -51.88
CA GLU A 269 27.16 -14.98 -51.07
C GLU A 269 26.98 -13.45 -50.97
N GLY A 270 27.33 -12.89 -49.81
CA GLY A 270 28.12 -11.66 -49.75
C GLY A 270 27.49 -10.45 -49.08
N GLY A 271 28.10 -10.03 -47.96
CA GLY A 271 28.36 -8.61 -47.70
C GLY A 271 27.60 -7.95 -46.55
N GLY A 272 28.26 -7.89 -45.39
CA GLY A 272 28.53 -6.65 -44.66
C GLY A 272 27.36 -5.85 -44.08
N GLY A 273 27.30 -5.81 -42.75
CA GLY A 273 26.84 -4.65 -41.98
C GLY A 273 25.81 -4.97 -40.91
N GLU A 274 26.27 -5.16 -39.68
CA GLU A 274 25.44 -5.09 -38.46
C GLU A 274 26.23 -4.20 -37.48
N GLY A 275 25.77 -3.02 -37.05
CA GLY A 275 24.44 -2.45 -37.17
C GLY A 275 23.57 -2.81 -35.99
N GLY A 276 23.96 -2.39 -34.78
CA GLY A 276 23.05 -2.16 -33.66
C GLY A 276 22.47 -3.40 -32.99
N GLU A 277 23.26 -4.07 -32.16
CA GLU A 277 22.74 -4.88 -31.05
C GLU A 277 22.10 -3.96 -30.02
N GLY A 278 20.80 -3.76 -30.18
CA GLY A 278 19.88 -3.24 -29.17
C GLY A 278 18.67 -4.17 -29.07
N GLY A 279 18.91 -5.48 -29.11
CA GLY A 279 17.88 -6.48 -28.84
C GLY A 279 17.50 -6.36 -27.37
N GLY A 280 16.26 -5.91 -27.13
CA GLY A 280 15.66 -5.95 -25.81
C GLY A 280 15.65 -7.40 -25.33
N GLU A 281 16.52 -7.70 -24.37
CA GLU A 281 16.50 -8.95 -23.63
C GLU A 281 15.15 -8.96 -22.90
N ALA A 282 14.15 -9.59 -23.52
CA ALA A 282 12.84 -9.79 -22.91
C ALA A 282 13.03 -10.24 -21.47
N VAL A 283 12.29 -9.63 -20.54
CA VAL A 283 12.38 -9.89 -19.09
C VAL A 283 12.07 -11.37 -18.85
N SER A 284 13.09 -12.23 -18.91
CA SER A 284 13.01 -13.70 -19.01
C SER A 284 12.47 -14.41 -17.76
N GLY A 285 11.83 -13.67 -16.86
CA GLY A 285 11.10 -14.18 -15.70
C GLY A 285 9.70 -13.60 -15.55
N LEU A 286 9.23 -12.72 -16.44
CA LEU A 286 7.93 -12.07 -16.26
C LEU A 286 6.77 -13.07 -16.44
N SER A 287 6.83 -13.91 -17.46
CA SER A 287 5.85 -14.99 -17.68
C SER A 287 5.79 -15.97 -16.50
N GLU A 288 6.94 -16.30 -15.89
CA GLU A 288 6.98 -17.13 -14.67
C GLU A 288 6.31 -16.44 -13.47
N VAL A 289 6.52 -15.12 -13.33
CA VAL A 289 5.90 -14.32 -12.28
C VAL A 289 4.38 -14.25 -12.47
N VAL A 290 3.90 -13.97 -13.68
CA VAL A 290 2.46 -13.95 -14.01
C VAL A 290 1.86 -15.35 -13.78
N GLY A 291 2.54 -16.41 -14.22
CA GLY A 291 2.15 -17.80 -13.96
C GLY A 291 2.03 -18.09 -12.45
N ARG A 292 2.97 -17.59 -11.64
CA ARG A 292 2.91 -17.71 -10.18
C ARG A 292 1.71 -16.98 -9.58
N MET A 293 1.35 -15.81 -10.11
CA MET A 293 0.16 -15.05 -9.68
C MET A 293 -1.14 -15.80 -10.01
N ARG A 294 -1.23 -16.44 -11.20
CA ARG A 294 -2.34 -17.33 -11.60
C ARG A 294 -2.47 -18.55 -10.66
N ASP A 295 -1.35 -19.15 -10.28
CA ASP A 295 -1.33 -20.23 -9.30
C ASP A 295 -1.93 -19.79 -7.96
N LEU A 296 -1.55 -18.60 -7.47
CA LEU A 296 -2.08 -18.04 -6.22
C LEU A 296 -3.59 -17.74 -6.30
N ALA A 297 -4.09 -17.29 -7.45
CA ALA A 297 -5.52 -17.07 -7.69
C ALA A 297 -6.37 -18.35 -7.57
N THR A 298 -5.75 -19.51 -7.78
CA THR A 298 -6.40 -20.84 -7.69
C THR A 298 -5.97 -21.66 -6.46
N ASN A 299 -5.16 -21.10 -5.56
CA ASN A 299 -4.47 -21.83 -4.46
C ASN A 299 -3.58 -22.99 -4.93
N ARG A 300 -3.13 -23.00 -6.18
CA ARG A 300 -2.18 -23.98 -6.71
C ARG A 300 -0.73 -23.63 -6.30
N GLY A 301 0.12 -24.66 -6.31
CA GLY A 301 1.56 -24.52 -5.99
C GLY A 301 1.87 -24.12 -4.54
N ASP A 302 0.87 -24.00 -3.67
CA ASP A 302 1.05 -23.53 -2.31
C ASP A 302 1.44 -24.67 -1.37
N ARG A 303 2.75 -24.81 -1.13
CA ARG A 303 3.30 -25.86 -0.25
C ARG A 303 3.03 -25.61 1.23
N GLN A 304 2.64 -24.39 1.61
CA GLN A 304 2.42 -24.03 3.01
C GLN A 304 1.00 -24.33 3.47
N ARG A 305 0.91 -24.94 4.66
CA ARG A 305 -0.37 -25.23 5.32
C ARG A 305 -0.94 -23.93 5.90
N ARG A 306 -1.97 -23.36 5.26
CA ARG A 306 -2.61 -22.10 5.71
C ARG A 306 -4.05 -22.28 6.17
N SER A 307 -4.52 -21.32 6.98
CA SER A 307 -5.90 -21.31 7.45
C SER A 307 -6.87 -21.18 6.27
N ARG A 308 -8.13 -21.58 6.48
CA ARG A 308 -9.18 -21.46 5.45
C ARG A 308 -9.44 -19.98 5.09
N ARG A 309 -9.38 -19.09 6.08
CA ARG A 309 -9.56 -17.65 5.90
C ARG A 309 -8.46 -17.07 5.02
N ASP A 310 -7.21 -17.36 5.34
CA ASP A 310 -6.04 -16.87 4.61
C ASP A 310 -6.04 -17.33 3.14
N ARG A 311 -6.39 -18.59 2.91
CA ARG A 311 -6.54 -19.15 1.57
C ARG A 311 -7.68 -18.54 0.77
N ALA A 312 -8.71 -18.00 1.43
CA ALA A 312 -9.80 -17.32 0.78
C ALA A 312 -9.43 -15.87 0.45
N ALA A 313 -8.81 -15.15 1.40
CA ALA A 313 -8.32 -13.78 1.22
C ALA A 313 -7.28 -13.70 0.08
N LEU A 314 -6.28 -14.58 0.11
CA LEU A 314 -5.24 -14.66 -0.92
C LEU A 314 -5.83 -14.92 -2.32
N ARG A 315 -6.77 -15.87 -2.42
CA ARG A 315 -7.49 -16.15 -3.68
C ARG A 315 -8.37 -14.99 -4.14
N GLY A 316 -8.93 -14.22 -3.21
CA GLY A 316 -9.66 -13.00 -3.53
C GLY A 316 -8.73 -12.02 -4.22
N ALA A 317 -7.68 -11.60 -3.51
CA ALA A 317 -6.70 -10.65 -3.98
C ALA A 317 -6.11 -11.04 -5.35
N PHE A 318 -5.57 -12.26 -5.49
CA PHE A 318 -4.93 -12.66 -6.73
C PHE A 318 -5.89 -12.86 -7.92
N ARG A 319 -7.18 -13.14 -7.70
CA ARG A 319 -8.16 -13.16 -8.81
C ARG A 319 -8.42 -11.76 -9.35
N ASP A 320 -8.49 -10.77 -8.46
CA ASP A 320 -8.71 -9.39 -8.88
C ASP A 320 -7.45 -8.85 -9.57
N ILE A 321 -6.27 -9.20 -9.06
CA ILE A 321 -4.99 -8.80 -9.66
C ILE A 321 -4.77 -9.45 -11.04
N THR A 322 -5.00 -10.75 -11.20
CA THR A 322 -4.79 -11.41 -12.51
C THR A 322 -5.75 -10.87 -13.59
N ARG A 323 -6.96 -10.45 -13.21
CA ARG A 323 -7.90 -9.78 -14.13
C ARG A 323 -7.45 -8.40 -14.61
N ILE A 324 -6.49 -7.78 -13.93
CA ILE A 324 -5.93 -6.48 -14.35
C ILE A 324 -4.74 -6.70 -15.30
N ILE A 325 -4.05 -7.83 -15.15
CA ILE A 325 -2.90 -8.22 -15.97
C ILE A 325 -3.34 -8.88 -17.28
N GLU A 326 -4.55 -9.46 -17.32
CA GLU A 326 -5.20 -10.09 -18.49
C GLU A 326 -6.20 -9.14 -19.16
#